data_AF-A0A2X5EAH4-F1
#
_entry.id   AF-A0A2X5EAH4-F1
#
_cell.length_a   1.000
_cell.length_b   1.000
_cell.length_c   1.000
_cell.angle_alpha   90.00
_cell.angle_beta   90.00
_cell.angle_gamma   90.00
#
_symmetry.space_group_name_H-M   'P 1'
#
loop_
_entity.id
_entity.type
_entity.pdbx_description
1 polymer ?
#
loop_
_entity_poly.entity_id
_entity_poly.type
_entity_poly.pdbx_seq_one_letter_code
_entity_poly.pdbx_strand_id
1 'polypeptide(L)'
;MVTVVSNYCQLSQTQLSQTFAEKFTVTEELLQSLKKTALSGDEESIELLHNIALGYDEFGKKAEDILYHIVRNPTNETLSIIRLIKNACLKLYNLAHAATNSPLKPAGPDNSEDLLFKKLFSPSKLMTIIGDEIPLISEKQSLSKVLLNDENNELSDGTNFWDKNRQLTTDEIDCYLQKIAANAKNTEVNYPTGLYVPYSTRTHLEDALNENIKSDPS
;
A
#
# COMPACT_ATOMS: atom_id res chain seq x y z
N MET A 1 -3.16 17.06 30.37
CA MET A 1 -2.86 15.65 30.63
C MET A 1 -3.71 14.87 29.64
N VAL A 2 -3.17 14.61 28.45
CA VAL A 2 -3.89 13.91 27.38
C VAL A 2 -3.67 12.43 27.65
N THR A 3 -4.73 11.72 28.00
CA THR A 3 -4.76 10.27 28.11
C THR A 3 -4.62 9.70 26.71
N VAL A 4 -3.38 9.39 26.32
CA VAL A 4 -3.11 8.53 25.18
C VAL A 4 -3.67 7.17 25.57
N VAL A 5 -4.75 6.73 24.92
CA VAL A 5 -5.35 5.44 25.22
C VAL A 5 -4.42 4.36 24.67
N SER A 6 -3.52 3.89 25.52
CA SER A 6 -2.73 2.68 25.36
C SER A 6 -3.63 1.47 25.03
N ASN A 7 -3.28 0.68 24.01
CA ASN A 7 -3.93 -0.53 23.49
C ASN A 7 -5.18 -0.35 22.59
N TYR A 8 -4.95 -0.01 21.32
CA TYR A 8 -6.02 0.07 20.31
C TYR A 8 -6.45 -1.29 19.75
N CYS A 9 -5.62 -2.34 19.89
CA CYS A 9 -5.98 -3.72 19.53
C CYS A 9 -7.19 -4.31 20.32
N GLN A 10 -7.72 -3.59 21.31
CA GLN A 10 -8.89 -3.96 22.11
C GLN A 10 -10.08 -2.98 21.97
N LEU A 11 -9.95 -1.91 21.18
CA LEU A 11 -11.01 -0.92 21.07
C LEU A 11 -12.16 -1.40 20.18
N SER A 12 -13.39 -1.15 20.62
CA SER A 12 -14.57 -1.34 19.78
C SER A 12 -14.57 -0.32 18.63
N GLN A 13 -15.26 -0.66 17.53
CA GLN A 13 -15.43 0.20 16.35
C GLN A 13 -15.77 1.66 16.72
N THR A 14 -16.64 1.86 17.71
CA THR A 14 -17.02 3.18 18.23
C THR A 14 -15.90 3.96 18.92
N GLN A 15 -15.01 3.28 19.66
CA GLN A 15 -13.87 3.92 20.35
C GLN A 15 -12.77 4.27 19.35
N LEU A 16 -12.62 3.48 18.29
CA LEU A 16 -11.73 3.76 17.18
C LEU A 16 -12.20 5.02 16.44
N SER A 17 -13.47 5.10 16.03
CA SER A 17 -14.09 6.29 15.41
C SER A 17 -14.00 7.55 16.30
N GLN A 18 -14.16 7.43 17.62
CA GLN A 18 -14.06 8.55 18.56
C GLN A 18 -12.63 9.13 18.66
N THR A 19 -11.61 8.28 18.54
CA THR A 19 -10.20 8.71 18.55
C THR A 19 -9.86 9.54 17.31
N PHE A 20 -10.52 9.29 16.17
CA PHE A 20 -10.41 10.12 14.97
C PHE A 20 -11.18 11.44 15.05
N ALA A 21 -12.25 11.48 15.86
CA ALA A 21 -13.10 12.67 16.01
C ALA A 21 -12.47 13.74 16.93
N GLU A 22 -11.68 13.32 17.92
CA GLU A 22 -10.84 14.24 18.68
C GLU A 22 -9.66 14.67 17.80
N LYS A 23 -9.62 15.95 17.39
CA LYS A 23 -8.55 16.54 16.58
C LYS A 23 -7.20 16.47 17.31
N PHE A 24 -6.56 15.31 17.25
CA PHE A 24 -5.18 15.14 17.63
C PHE A 24 -4.33 15.92 16.63
N THR A 25 -3.60 16.94 17.11
CA THR A 25 -2.78 17.78 16.24
C THR A 25 -1.48 17.01 15.95
N VAL A 26 -1.45 16.29 14.83
CA VAL A 26 -0.25 15.57 14.39
C VAL A 26 0.79 16.60 13.94
N THR A 27 2.00 16.53 14.52
CA THR A 27 3.15 17.33 14.11
C THR A 27 4.22 16.46 13.46
N GLU A 28 5.12 17.07 12.68
CA GLU A 28 6.25 16.35 12.07
C GLU A 28 7.17 15.75 13.14
N GLU A 29 7.39 16.46 14.24
CA GLU A 29 8.23 15.99 15.37
C GLU A 29 7.65 14.72 16.01
N LEU A 30 6.32 14.66 16.14
CA LEU A 30 5.66 13.47 16.64
C LEU A 30 5.86 12.29 15.69
N LEU A 31 5.68 12.48 14.37
CA LEU A 31 5.89 11.40 13.40
C LEU A 31 7.34 10.87 13.42
N GLN A 32 8.33 11.76 13.55
CA GLN A 32 9.73 11.34 13.67
C GLN A 32 9.98 10.59 14.99
N SER A 33 9.36 11.03 16.09
CA SER A 33 9.42 10.32 17.37
C SER A 33 8.81 8.93 17.27
N LEU A 34 7.61 8.82 16.69
CA LEU A 34 6.90 7.55 16.49
C LEU A 34 7.67 6.60 15.58
N LYS A 35 8.28 7.10 14.51
CA LYS A 35 9.17 6.31 13.66
C LYS A 35 10.31 5.70 14.47
N LYS A 36 10.96 6.51 15.32
CA LYS A 36 12.10 6.06 16.14
C LYS A 36 11.69 5.00 17.16
N THR A 37 10.57 5.20 17.85
CA THR A 37 10.07 4.26 18.86
C THR A 37 9.50 2.99 18.23
N ALA A 38 8.81 3.10 17.09
CA ALA A 38 8.38 1.93 16.30
C ALA A 38 9.58 1.10 15.83
N LEU A 39 10.68 1.74 15.41
CA LEU A 39 11.94 1.07 15.07
C LEU A 39 12.66 0.43 16.28
N SER A 40 12.27 0.78 17.50
CA SER A 40 12.71 0.06 18.71
C SER A 40 11.77 -1.08 19.12
N GLY A 41 10.69 -1.32 18.36
CA GLY A 41 9.70 -2.36 18.63
C GLY A 41 8.60 -1.96 19.62
N ASP A 42 8.40 -0.65 19.84
CA ASP A 42 7.29 -0.17 20.66
C ASP A 42 5.95 -0.39 19.94
N GLU A 43 5.14 -1.30 20.47
CA GLU A 43 3.86 -1.70 19.87
C GLU A 43 2.86 -0.53 19.84
N GLU A 44 2.82 0.31 20.88
CA GLU A 44 1.92 1.47 20.94
C GLU A 44 2.23 2.48 19.83
N SER A 45 3.51 2.76 19.58
CA SER A 45 3.93 3.63 18.48
C SER A 45 3.59 3.06 17.12
N ILE A 46 3.73 1.74 16.95
CA ILE A 46 3.32 1.04 15.72
C ILE A 46 1.81 1.18 15.52
N GLU A 47 1.00 0.94 16.55
CA GLU A 47 -0.46 1.09 16.49
C GLU A 47 -0.87 2.53 16.16
N LEU A 48 -0.27 3.52 16.82
CA LEU A 48 -0.56 4.93 16.56
C LEU A 48 -0.18 5.34 15.14
N LEU A 49 0.94 4.83 14.60
CA LEU A 49 1.30 5.05 13.20
C LEU A 49 0.27 4.47 12.24
N HIS A 50 -0.27 3.28 12.51
CA HIS A 50 -1.34 2.71 11.67
C HIS A 50 -2.60 3.57 11.72
N ASN A 51 -2.96 4.08 12.90
CA ASN A 51 -4.11 4.95 13.05
C ASN A 51 -3.94 6.25 12.25
N ILE A 52 -2.80 6.92 12.38
CA ILE A 52 -2.51 8.12 11.59
C ILE A 52 -2.52 7.76 10.10
N ALA A 53 -1.98 6.61 9.71
CA ALA A 53 -1.91 6.15 8.33
C ALA A 53 -3.29 5.91 7.68
N LEU A 54 -4.37 5.73 8.43
CA LEU A 54 -5.74 5.68 7.87
C LEU A 54 -6.22 7.05 7.38
N GLY A 55 -5.59 8.14 7.81
CA GLY A 55 -5.86 9.50 7.35
C GLY A 55 -5.57 9.70 5.85
N TYR A 56 -6.41 10.51 5.21
CA TYR A 56 -6.24 10.97 3.82
C TYR A 56 -5.45 12.29 3.71
N ASP A 57 -5.12 12.90 4.85
CA ASP A 57 -4.34 14.12 4.95
C ASP A 57 -2.84 13.87 4.70
N GLU A 58 -2.04 14.95 4.71
CA GLU A 58 -0.59 14.86 4.48
C GLU A 58 0.09 13.98 5.54
N PHE A 59 -0.33 14.09 6.80
CA PHE A 59 0.22 13.30 7.89
C PHE A 59 -0.12 11.82 7.78
N GLY A 60 -1.34 11.47 7.36
CA GLY A 60 -1.70 10.08 7.10
C GLY A 60 -0.91 9.46 5.96
N LYS A 61 -0.62 10.22 4.89
CA LYS A 61 0.30 9.77 3.83
C LYS A 61 1.72 9.57 4.36
N LYS A 62 2.24 10.49 5.19
CA LYS A 62 3.58 10.35 5.79
C LYS A 62 3.68 9.16 6.73
N ALA A 63 2.67 8.91 7.56
CA ALA A 63 2.64 7.75 8.46
C ALA A 63 2.58 6.43 7.69
N GLU A 64 1.74 6.38 6.64
CA GLU A 64 1.68 5.25 5.72
C GLU A 64 3.03 5.00 5.04
N ASP A 65 3.71 6.06 4.59
CA ASP A 65 5.05 5.97 3.99
C ASP A 65 6.08 5.42 4.97
N ILE A 66 6.06 5.86 6.23
CA ILE A 66 6.94 5.34 7.28
C ILE A 66 6.76 3.83 7.44
N LEU A 67 5.52 3.36 7.62
CA LEU A 67 5.21 1.94 7.77
C LEU A 67 5.67 1.14 6.53
N TYR A 68 5.36 1.64 5.34
CA TYR A 68 5.73 1.01 4.09
C TYR A 68 7.25 0.91 3.91
N HIS A 69 7.99 1.96 4.24
CA HIS A 69 9.44 1.97 4.14
C HIS A 69 10.11 0.98 5.09
N ILE A 70 9.58 0.82 6.31
CA ILE A 70 10.08 -0.17 7.27
C ILE A 70 9.86 -1.59 6.74
N VAL A 71 8.65 -1.88 6.23
CA VAL A 71 8.31 -3.22 5.71
C VAL A 71 9.10 -3.56 4.44
N ARG A 72 9.32 -2.60 3.54
CA ARG A 72 10.00 -2.83 2.25
C ARG A 72 11.53 -2.90 2.32
N ASN A 73 12.14 -2.40 3.39
CA ASN A 73 13.60 -2.39 3.55
C ASN A 73 14.02 -3.21 4.79
N PRO A 74 13.81 -4.53 4.78
CA PRO A 74 14.13 -5.38 5.92
C PRO A 74 15.62 -5.39 6.20
N THR A 75 15.99 -5.05 7.43
CA THR A 75 17.28 -5.37 8.05
C THR A 75 17.08 -6.47 9.10
N ASN A 76 18.15 -7.17 9.47
CA ASN A 76 18.09 -8.24 10.50
C ASN A 76 17.46 -7.76 11.82
N GLU A 77 17.73 -6.52 12.20
CA GLU A 77 17.21 -5.90 13.43
C GLU A 77 15.70 -5.59 13.34
N THR A 78 15.21 -5.33 12.13
CA THR A 78 13.80 -4.95 11.89
C THR A 78 12.86 -6.13 11.63
N LEU A 79 13.35 -7.37 11.47
CA LEU A 79 12.49 -8.51 11.12
C LEU A 79 11.37 -8.76 12.13
N SER A 80 11.67 -8.65 13.42
CA SER A 80 10.68 -8.77 14.51
C SER A 80 9.64 -7.65 14.44
N ILE A 81 10.09 -6.43 14.15
CA ILE A 81 9.26 -5.22 14.04
C ILE A 81 8.35 -5.28 12.82
N ILE A 82 8.88 -5.74 11.68
CA ILE A 82 8.12 -5.95 10.46
C ILE A 82 6.97 -6.90 10.74
N ARG A 83 7.22 -8.00 11.46
CA ARG A 83 6.16 -8.94 11.85
C ARG A 83 5.08 -8.25 12.71
N LEU A 84 5.45 -7.37 13.63
CA LEU A 84 4.49 -6.60 14.44
C LEU A 84 3.64 -5.66 13.58
N ILE A 85 4.27 -4.88 12.71
CA ILE A 85 3.59 -3.96 11.78
C ILE A 85 2.58 -4.72 10.92
N LYS A 86 3.04 -5.81 10.32
CA LYS A 86 2.24 -6.67 9.46
C LYS A 86 1.05 -7.29 10.20
N ASN A 87 1.26 -7.77 11.42
CA ASN A 87 0.18 -8.28 12.27
C ASN A 87 -0.84 -7.20 12.66
N ALA A 88 -0.39 -5.97 12.94
CA ALA A 88 -1.28 -4.84 13.24
C ALA A 88 -2.14 -4.46 12.02
N CYS A 89 -1.53 -4.37 10.85
CA CYS A 89 -2.22 -4.21 9.56
C CYS A 89 -3.30 -5.27 9.34
N LEU A 90 -2.97 -6.56 9.55
CA LEU A 90 -3.91 -7.66 9.36
C LEU A 90 -5.09 -7.60 10.34
N LYS A 91 -4.84 -7.24 11.61
CA LYS A 91 -5.91 -7.05 12.60
C LYS A 91 -6.87 -5.93 12.18
N LEU A 92 -6.34 -4.79 11.72
CA LEU A 92 -7.14 -3.67 11.22
C LEU A 92 -7.98 -4.07 10.00
N TYR A 93 -7.39 -4.83 9.08
CA TYR A 93 -8.10 -5.38 7.94
C TYR A 93 -9.26 -6.28 8.36
N ASN A 94 -9.02 -7.22 9.29
CA ASN A 94 -10.07 -8.12 9.79
C ASN A 94 -11.20 -7.35 10.51
N LEU A 95 -10.86 -6.31 11.27
CA LEU A 95 -11.82 -5.45 11.94
C LEU A 95 -12.68 -4.68 10.92
N ALA A 96 -12.05 -4.13 9.89
CA ALA A 96 -12.73 -3.46 8.80
C ALA A 96 -13.67 -4.43 8.06
N HIS A 97 -13.19 -5.62 7.71
CA HIS A 97 -13.97 -6.64 7.01
C HIS A 97 -15.17 -7.13 7.83
N ALA A 98 -15.03 -7.24 9.15
CA ALA A 98 -16.14 -7.55 10.05
C ALA A 98 -17.17 -6.42 10.13
N ALA A 99 -16.73 -5.16 10.11
CA ALA A 99 -17.61 -3.99 10.09
C ALA A 99 -18.40 -3.89 8.77
N THR A 100 -17.76 -4.15 7.62
CA THR A 100 -18.42 -4.07 6.30
C THR A 100 -19.45 -5.17 6.08
N ASN A 101 -19.25 -6.36 6.67
CA ASN A 101 -20.15 -7.51 6.57
C ASN A 101 -21.18 -7.60 7.73
N SER A 102 -21.19 -6.63 8.65
CA SER A 102 -22.12 -6.61 9.76
C SER A 102 -23.55 -6.30 9.28
N PRO A 103 -24.59 -7.05 9.70
CA PRO A 103 -25.97 -6.77 9.35
C PRO A 103 -26.51 -5.45 9.92
N LEU A 104 -25.76 -4.80 10.81
CA LEU A 104 -26.03 -3.47 11.34
C LEU A 104 -25.29 -2.43 10.49
N LYS A 105 -25.74 -2.22 9.25
CA LYS A 105 -25.45 -0.97 8.54
C LYS A 105 -25.99 0.18 9.41
N PRO A 106 -25.18 1.15 9.87
CA PRO A 106 -25.74 2.33 10.50
C PRO A 106 -26.55 3.07 9.43
N ALA A 107 -27.87 3.03 9.56
CA ALA A 107 -28.83 3.70 8.67
C ALA A 107 -28.85 5.23 8.91
N GLY A 108 -27.69 5.86 8.99
CA GLY A 108 -27.52 7.30 9.20
C GLY A 108 -26.92 7.99 7.96
N PRO A 109 -27.18 9.29 7.74
CA PRO A 109 -26.64 10.04 6.60
C PRO A 109 -25.12 10.31 6.70
N ASP A 110 -24.50 9.98 7.83
CA ASP A 110 -23.12 10.29 8.14
C ASP A 110 -22.22 9.11 7.76
N ASN A 111 -21.87 9.04 6.48
CA ASN A 111 -20.95 8.07 5.85
C ASN A 111 -19.49 8.16 6.35
N SER A 112 -19.26 8.60 7.59
CA SER A 112 -17.92 8.84 8.15
C SER A 112 -17.17 7.55 8.48
N GLU A 113 -17.85 6.49 8.92
CA GLU A 113 -17.23 5.18 9.17
C GLU A 113 -16.87 4.45 7.86
N ASP A 114 -17.69 4.64 6.81
CA ASP A 114 -17.39 4.17 5.45
C ASP A 114 -16.11 4.81 4.88
N LEU A 115 -15.78 6.04 5.31
CA LEU A 115 -14.54 6.72 4.92
C LEU A 115 -13.32 6.21 5.70
N LEU A 116 -13.50 5.76 6.94
CA LEU A 116 -12.39 5.40 7.84
C LEU A 116 -11.60 4.19 7.33
N PHE A 117 -12.31 3.17 6.84
CA PHE A 117 -11.70 1.94 6.32
C PHE A 117 -11.56 1.92 4.79
N LYS A 118 -12.09 2.94 4.09
CA LYS A 118 -11.97 3.02 2.63
C LYS A 118 -10.53 2.93 2.17
N LYS A 119 -9.57 3.44 2.95
CA LYS A 119 -8.14 3.40 2.62
C LYS A 119 -7.59 1.96 2.57
N LEU A 120 -8.14 1.06 3.39
CA LEU A 120 -7.77 -0.37 3.42
C LEU A 120 -8.31 -1.15 2.22
N PHE A 121 -9.39 -0.66 1.59
CA PHE A 121 -10.01 -1.23 0.39
C PHE A 121 -9.83 -0.33 -0.84
N SER A 122 -8.74 0.44 -0.88
CA SER A 122 -8.36 1.30 -2.00
C SER A 122 -6.89 1.09 -2.35
N PRO A 123 -6.44 1.44 -3.56
CA PRO A 123 -5.03 1.39 -3.92
C PRO A 123 -4.15 2.24 -2.97
N SER A 124 -3.61 1.58 -1.94
CA SER A 124 -2.85 2.21 -0.86
C SER A 124 -1.65 1.36 -0.48
N LYS A 125 -0.61 1.97 0.10
CA LYS A 125 0.56 1.24 0.58
C LYS A 125 0.17 0.33 1.75
N LEU A 126 -0.79 0.72 2.59
CA LEU A 126 -1.34 -0.16 3.62
C LEU A 126 -1.94 -1.44 3.03
N MET A 127 -2.73 -1.33 1.96
CA MET A 127 -3.31 -2.50 1.29
C MET A 127 -2.22 -3.44 0.75
N THR A 128 -1.12 -2.88 0.22
CA THR A 128 0.02 -3.71 -0.22
C THR A 128 0.71 -4.45 0.92
N ILE A 129 0.76 -3.88 2.13
CA ILE A 129 1.29 -4.56 3.32
C ILE A 129 0.35 -5.69 3.76
N ILE A 130 -0.95 -5.42 3.76
CA ILE A 130 -1.99 -6.38 4.18
C ILE A 130 -1.99 -7.63 3.31
N GLY A 131 -2.01 -7.47 1.98
CA GLY A 131 -2.11 -8.64 1.10
C GLY A 131 -0.89 -9.57 1.13
N ASP A 132 0.24 -9.15 1.69
CA ASP A 132 1.38 -10.05 1.93
C ASP A 132 1.04 -11.08 3.01
N GLU A 133 0.29 -10.68 4.04
CA GLU A 133 -0.02 -11.48 5.23
C GLU A 133 -1.33 -12.25 5.17
N ILE A 134 -2.26 -11.85 4.29
CA ILE A 134 -3.54 -12.56 4.14
C ILE A 134 -3.26 -14.03 3.78
N PRO A 135 -3.87 -15.01 4.47
CA PRO A 135 -3.63 -16.42 4.18
C PRO A 135 -4.42 -16.91 2.95
N LEU A 136 -5.61 -16.34 2.71
CA LEU A 136 -6.52 -16.79 1.66
C LEU A 136 -6.15 -16.21 0.30
N ILE A 137 -5.84 -17.07 -0.66
CA ILE A 137 -5.50 -16.68 -2.04
C ILE A 137 -6.65 -15.93 -2.71
N SER A 138 -7.90 -16.34 -2.47
CA SER A 138 -9.08 -15.67 -3.02
C SER A 138 -9.20 -14.22 -2.57
N GLU A 139 -8.84 -13.91 -1.31
CA GLU A 139 -8.82 -12.53 -0.82
C GLU A 139 -7.70 -11.72 -1.44
N LYS A 140 -6.51 -12.32 -1.61
CA LYS A 140 -5.42 -11.67 -2.38
C LYS A 140 -5.82 -11.37 -3.82
N GLN A 141 -6.56 -12.26 -4.47
CA GLN A 141 -7.06 -12.02 -5.82
C GLN A 141 -8.06 -10.86 -5.84
N SER A 142 -8.99 -10.80 -4.88
CA SER A 142 -9.92 -9.68 -4.73
C SER A 142 -9.19 -8.34 -4.50
N LEU A 143 -8.19 -8.30 -3.61
CA LEU A 143 -7.39 -7.09 -3.40
C LEU A 143 -6.56 -6.72 -4.63
N SER A 144 -6.15 -7.69 -5.44
CA SER A 144 -5.43 -7.42 -6.69
C SER A 144 -6.31 -6.69 -7.70
N LYS A 145 -7.60 -7.04 -7.78
CA LYS A 145 -8.58 -6.31 -8.60
C LYS A 145 -8.76 -4.87 -8.13
N VAL A 146 -8.80 -4.66 -6.81
CA VAL A 146 -8.88 -3.32 -6.22
C VAL A 146 -7.62 -2.50 -6.53
N LEU A 147 -6.42 -3.06 -6.42
CA LEU A 147 -5.16 -2.36 -6.69
C LEU A 147 -5.09 -1.76 -8.10
N LEU A 148 -5.64 -2.46 -9.10
CA LEU A 148 -5.62 -2.05 -10.49
C LEU A 148 -6.82 -1.22 -10.92
N ASN A 149 -7.76 -0.93 -10.00
CA ASN A 149 -9.07 -0.38 -10.36
C ASN A 149 -9.70 -1.14 -11.53
N ASP A 150 -9.68 -2.47 -11.46
CA ASP A 150 -10.20 -3.32 -12.53
C ASP A 150 -11.74 -3.33 -12.51
N GLU A 151 -12.34 -2.22 -12.92
CA GLU A 151 -13.80 -2.03 -12.99
C GLU A 151 -14.45 -2.98 -14.01
N ASN A 152 -13.69 -3.43 -15.00
CA ASN A 152 -14.17 -4.26 -16.12
C ASN A 152 -13.94 -5.77 -15.92
N ASN A 153 -13.31 -6.21 -14.82
CA ASN A 153 -12.83 -7.59 -14.63
C ASN A 153 -11.96 -8.08 -15.80
N GLU A 154 -11.10 -7.21 -16.33
CA GLU A 154 -10.15 -7.54 -17.39
C GLU A 154 -8.97 -8.36 -16.86
N LEU A 155 -8.76 -8.37 -15.54
CA LEU A 155 -7.76 -9.25 -14.93
C LEU A 155 -8.16 -10.69 -15.06
N SER A 156 -7.18 -11.53 -15.37
CA SER A 156 -7.34 -12.96 -15.23
C SER A 156 -7.74 -13.29 -13.79
N ASP A 157 -8.72 -14.20 -13.62
CA ASP A 157 -9.26 -14.60 -12.32
C ASP A 157 -8.18 -15.17 -11.36
N GLY A 158 -6.97 -15.45 -11.86
CA GLY A 158 -5.84 -15.93 -11.08
C GLY A 158 -4.90 -14.85 -10.54
N THR A 159 -5.07 -13.57 -10.88
CA THR A 159 -4.05 -12.53 -10.62
C THR A 159 -3.82 -12.32 -9.12
N ASN A 160 -2.59 -12.55 -8.66
CA ASN A 160 -2.17 -12.36 -7.27
C ASN A 160 -0.86 -11.56 -7.23
N PHE A 161 -0.93 -10.28 -6.84
CA PHE A 161 0.24 -9.40 -6.80
C PHE A 161 1.32 -9.82 -5.81
N TRP A 162 0.96 -10.60 -4.80
CA TRP A 162 1.86 -11.07 -3.74
C TRP A 162 2.46 -12.45 -4.03
N ASP A 163 2.13 -13.06 -5.18
CA ASP A 163 2.81 -14.27 -5.59
C ASP A 163 4.27 -13.95 -5.99
N LYS A 164 5.22 -14.64 -5.35
CA LYS A 164 6.66 -14.48 -5.58
C LYS A 164 7.11 -15.03 -6.93
N ASN A 165 6.31 -15.91 -7.53
CA ASN A 165 6.62 -16.55 -8.81
C ASN A 165 5.86 -15.92 -9.98
N ARG A 166 5.17 -14.79 -9.77
CA ARG A 166 4.43 -14.13 -10.85
C ARG A 166 5.38 -13.44 -11.83
N GLN A 167 4.98 -13.43 -13.09
CA GLN A 167 5.59 -12.56 -14.08
C GLN A 167 5.11 -11.13 -13.85
N LEU A 168 6.05 -10.17 -13.86
CA LEU A 168 5.71 -8.74 -13.81
C LEU A 168 5.15 -8.29 -15.16
N THR A 169 4.18 -7.36 -15.14
CA THR A 169 3.67 -6.75 -16.37
C THR A 169 4.64 -5.71 -16.91
N THR A 170 4.51 -5.36 -18.18
CA THR A 170 5.34 -4.31 -18.81
C THR A 170 5.15 -2.95 -18.12
N ASP A 171 3.91 -2.61 -17.73
CA ASP A 171 3.61 -1.37 -17.01
C ASP A 171 4.23 -1.31 -15.60
N GLU A 172 4.26 -2.44 -14.89
CA GLU A 172 4.91 -2.52 -13.58
C GLU A 172 6.43 -2.33 -13.70
N ILE A 173 7.03 -2.96 -14.70
CA ILE A 173 8.47 -2.85 -14.98
C ILE A 173 8.81 -1.41 -15.39
N ASP A 174 8.05 -0.82 -16.33
CA ASP A 174 8.28 0.56 -16.78
C ASP A 174 8.19 1.55 -15.62
N CYS A 175 7.10 1.53 -14.84
CA CYS A 175 6.91 2.42 -13.70
C CYS A 175 8.08 2.34 -12.70
N TYR A 176 8.63 1.15 -12.48
CA TYR A 176 9.79 0.96 -11.62
C TYR A 176 11.08 1.49 -12.25
N LEU A 177 11.34 1.17 -13.53
CA LEU A 177 12.55 1.59 -14.23
C LEU A 177 12.61 3.09 -14.46
N GLN A 178 11.51 3.75 -14.80
CA GLN A 178 11.44 5.21 -14.95
C GLN A 178 11.79 5.93 -13.65
N LYS A 179 11.36 5.40 -12.49
CA LYS A 179 11.74 5.95 -11.17
C LYS A 179 13.22 5.80 -10.88
N ILE A 180 13.85 4.71 -11.33
CA ILE A 180 15.30 4.52 -11.20
C ILE A 180 16.04 5.49 -12.12
N ALA A 181 15.63 5.59 -13.38
CA ALA A 181 16.22 6.47 -14.38
C ALA A 181 16.16 7.95 -13.95
N ALA A 182 15.02 8.41 -13.41
CA ALA A 182 14.85 9.76 -12.92
C ALA A 182 15.85 10.15 -11.79
N ASN A 183 16.40 9.18 -11.07
CA ASN A 183 17.39 9.40 -10.01
C ASN A 183 18.85 9.23 -10.49
N ALA A 184 19.07 8.73 -11.70
CA ALA A 184 20.38 8.49 -12.27
C ALA A 184 20.74 9.58 -13.29
N LYS A 185 21.98 10.07 -13.27
CA LYS A 185 22.45 11.01 -14.30
C LYS A 185 22.75 10.26 -15.60
N ASN A 186 22.38 10.84 -16.72
CA ASN A 186 22.66 10.33 -18.08
C ASN A 186 22.18 8.89 -18.29
N THR A 187 21.04 8.53 -17.72
CA THR A 187 20.44 7.20 -17.88
C THR A 187 19.03 7.39 -18.42
N GLU A 188 18.74 6.75 -19.55
CA GLU A 188 17.40 6.67 -20.14
C GLU A 188 16.98 5.22 -20.21
N VAL A 189 15.70 4.97 -19.95
CA VAL A 189 15.13 3.64 -20.03
C VAL A 189 13.88 3.70 -20.89
N ASN A 190 13.84 2.85 -21.90
CA ASN A 190 12.68 2.70 -22.79
C ASN A 190 11.63 1.79 -22.17
N TYR A 191 10.39 1.94 -22.65
CA TYR A 191 9.29 1.06 -22.25
C TYR A 191 9.62 -0.41 -22.55
N PRO A 192 9.40 -1.35 -21.61
CA PRO A 192 9.65 -2.78 -21.82
C PRO A 192 8.82 -3.33 -22.99
N THR A 193 9.49 -3.87 -24.00
CA THR A 193 8.85 -4.39 -25.20
C THR A 193 9.22 -5.84 -25.46
N GLY A 194 8.32 -6.58 -26.10
CA GLY A 194 8.60 -7.94 -26.57
C GLY A 194 9.65 -7.94 -27.68
N LEU A 195 10.35 -9.05 -27.90
CA LEU A 195 11.34 -9.09 -28.98
C LEU A 195 10.70 -9.15 -30.37
N TYR A 196 9.76 -10.07 -30.55
CA TYR A 196 9.13 -10.33 -31.85
C TYR A 196 7.70 -9.81 -31.87
N VAL A 197 7.33 -9.22 -33.00
CA VAL A 197 5.92 -8.93 -33.30
C VAL A 197 5.22 -10.28 -33.58
N PRO A 198 4.11 -10.60 -32.90
CA PRO A 198 3.39 -11.84 -33.15
C PRO A 198 3.03 -11.99 -34.64
N TYR A 199 3.27 -13.18 -35.20
CA TYR A 199 2.96 -13.51 -36.59
C TYR A 199 3.71 -12.66 -37.65
N SER A 200 4.84 -12.07 -37.30
CA SER A 200 5.68 -11.29 -38.22
C SER A 200 7.15 -11.71 -38.13
N THR A 201 7.95 -11.36 -39.15
CA THR A 201 9.42 -11.43 -39.10
C THR A 201 10.04 -10.15 -38.52
N ARG A 202 9.23 -9.13 -38.22
CA ARG A 202 9.67 -7.87 -37.63
C ARG A 202 9.94 -8.02 -36.13
N THR A 203 10.84 -7.17 -35.61
CA THR A 203 11.14 -7.09 -34.18
C THR A 203 10.71 -5.74 -33.63
N HIS A 204 10.09 -5.72 -32.44
CA HIS A 204 9.77 -4.45 -31.79
C HIS A 204 11.05 -3.71 -31.36
N LEU A 205 12.15 -4.43 -31.16
CA LEU A 205 13.44 -3.83 -30.82
C LEU A 205 14.00 -2.98 -31.97
N GLU A 206 13.95 -3.47 -33.20
CA GLU A 206 14.36 -2.70 -34.37
C GLU A 206 13.49 -1.45 -34.56
N ASP A 207 12.17 -1.60 -34.41
CA ASP A 207 11.24 -0.47 -34.49
C ASP A 207 11.58 0.59 -33.42
N ALA A 208 11.75 0.18 -32.16
CA ALA A 208 12.05 1.09 -31.04
C ALA A 208 13.41 1.81 -31.19
N LEU A 209 14.46 1.09 -31.62
CA LEU A 209 15.78 1.71 -31.85
C LEU A 209 15.72 2.74 -32.99
N ASN A 210 15.03 2.42 -34.08
CA ASN A 210 14.86 3.33 -35.20
C ASN A 210 14.05 4.58 -34.83
N GLU A 211 13.05 4.45 -33.95
CA GLU A 211 12.31 5.60 -33.41
C GLU A 211 13.20 6.47 -32.53
N ASN A 212 13.97 5.88 -31.61
CA ASN A 212 14.87 6.61 -30.71
C ASN A 212 15.96 7.40 -31.46
N ILE A 213 16.54 6.83 -32.52
CA ILE A 213 17.53 7.53 -33.35
C ILE A 213 16.91 8.74 -34.06
N LYS A 214 15.63 8.67 -34.42
CA LYS A 214 14.92 9.78 -35.09
C LYS A 214 14.49 10.87 -34.11
N SER A 215 14.11 10.50 -32.89
CA SER A 215 13.60 11.44 -31.88
C SER A 215 14.71 12.20 -31.17
N ASP A 216 15.92 11.63 -31.05
CA ASP A 216 17.10 12.28 -30.47
C ASP A 216 18.30 12.24 -31.45
N PRO A 217 18.27 13.04 -32.54
CA PRO A 217 19.41 13.17 -33.43
C PRO A 217 20.44 14.06 -32.75
N SER A 218 21.38 13.44 -32.02
CA SER A 218 22.55 14.12 -31.45
C SER A 218 23.29 14.99 -32.47
#